data_AF-A0A7C4T010-F1
#
_entry.id   AF-A0A7C4T010-F1
#
_cell.length_a   1.000
_cell.length_b   1.000
_cell.length_c   1.000
_cell.angle_alpha   90.00
_cell.angle_beta   90.00
_cell.angle_gamma   90.00
#
_symmetry.space_group_name_H-M   'P 1'
#
loop_
_entity.id
_entity.type
_entity.pdbx_description
1 polymer ?
#
loop_
_entity_poly.entity_id
_entity_poly.type
_entity_poly.pdbx_seq_one_letter_code
_entity_poly.pdbx_strand_id
1 'polypeptide(L)' 'MVIPAGNDEKLKRIPWATAIIIIVNTLIFLKTESIGFHAQAALFNDYGFTTAQPSIITPFTSMFLHFDIFHIFGNMLF' A
#
# COMPACT_ATOMS: atom_id res chain seq x y z
N MET A 1 -10.83 14.15 11.32
CA MET A 1 -10.73 12.99 12.23
C MET A 1 -9.30 12.51 12.18
N VAL A 2 -8.54 12.61 13.28
CA VAL A 2 -7.10 12.23 13.28
C VAL A 2 -6.92 10.75 13.56
N ILE A 3 -7.85 10.08 14.23
CA ILE A 3 -7.89 8.61 14.38
C ILE A 3 -9.38 8.19 14.33
N PRO A 4 -9.79 7.25 13.45
CA PRO A 4 -11.14 6.71 13.41
C PRO A 4 -11.36 5.72 14.57
N ALA A 5 -11.39 6.21 15.80
CA ALA A 5 -11.64 5.41 16.99
C ALA A 5 -12.87 5.92 17.75
N GLY A 6 -13.71 5.01 18.23
CA GLY A 6 -14.86 5.33 19.09
C GLY A 6 -16.18 5.61 18.36
N ASN A 7 -16.37 5.09 17.14
CA ASN A 7 -17.69 5.03 16.53
C ASN A 7 -18.42 3.74 16.95
N ASP A 8 -19.45 3.85 17.78
CA ASP A 8 -20.29 2.71 18.23
C ASP A 8 -21.25 2.19 17.12
N GLU A 9 -20.99 2.54 15.87
CA GLU A 9 -21.74 2.10 14.71
C GLU A 9 -21.46 0.62 14.45
N LYS A 10 -22.49 -0.22 14.55
CA LYS A 10 -22.37 -1.64 14.22
C LYS A 10 -22.00 -1.80 12.74
N LEU A 11 -21.01 -2.65 12.46
CA LEU A 11 -20.66 -3.07 11.10
C LEU A 11 -21.90 -3.64 10.40
N LYS A 12 -22.48 -2.89 9.46
CA LYS A 12 -23.67 -3.32 8.70
C LYS A 12 -23.33 -4.44 7.71
N ARG A 13 -22.09 -4.50 7.23
CA ARG A 13 -21.55 -5.51 6.29
C ARG A 13 -20.05 -5.68 6.50
N ILE A 14 -19.52 -6.86 6.18
CA ILE A 14 -18.08 -7.11 6.15
C ILE A 14 -17.47 -6.36 4.96
N PRO A 15 -16.46 -5.49 5.16
CA PRO A 15 -15.84 -4.72 4.09
C PRO A 15 -14.78 -5.55 3.37
N TRP A 16 -15.21 -6.51 2.55
CA TRP A 16 -14.32 -7.44 1.85
C TRP A 16 -13.26 -6.74 0.98
N ALA A 17 -13.65 -5.68 0.26
CA ALA A 17 -12.71 -4.92 -0.57
C ALA A 17 -11.56 -4.33 0.28
N THR A 18 -11.90 -3.71 1.41
CA THR A 18 -10.91 -3.16 2.35
C THR A 18 -10.02 -4.26 2.92
N ALA A 19 -10.59 -5.39 3.35
CA ALA A 19 -9.82 -6.51 3.85
C ALA A 19 -8.83 -7.06 2.81
N ILE A 20 -9.27 -7.19 1.54
CA ILE A 20 -8.42 -7.65 0.44
C ILE A 20 -7.29 -6.65 0.18
N ILE A 21 -7.60 -5.35 0.12
CA ILE A 21 -6.60 -4.30 -0.10
C ILE A 21 -5.56 -4.32 1.03
N ILE A 22 -5.97 -4.47 2.30
CA ILE A 22 -5.05 -4.55 3.43
C ILE A 22 -4.11 -5.76 3.29
N ILE A 23 -4.67 -6.94 3.00
CA ILE A 23 -3.89 -8.18 2.84
C ILE A 23 -2.87 -8.03 1.71
N VAL A 24 -3.31 -7.56 0.54
CA VAL A 24 -2.44 -7.41 -0.64
C VAL A 24 -1.32 -6.42 -0.37
N ASN A 25 -1.61 -5.24 0.20
CA ASN A 25 -0.59 -4.25 0.54
C ASN A 25 0.43 -4.79 1.55
N THR A 26 -0.05 -5.49 2.57
CA THR A 26 0.81 -6.11 3.58
C THR A 26 1.75 -7.15 2.96
N LEU A 27 1.24 -8.02 2.08
CA LEU A 27 2.05 -9.05 1.41
C LEU A 27 3.10 -8.43 0.48
N ILE A 28 2.74 -7.40 -0.28
CA ILE A 28 3.67 -6.69 -1.17
C ILE A 28 4.77 -6.02 -0.35
N PHE A 29 4.44 -5.37 0.76
CA PHE A 29 5.43 -4.75 1.65
C PHE A 29 6.38 -5.78 2.24
N LEU A 30 5.86 -6.88 2.81
CA LEU A 30 6.70 -7.96 3.35
C LEU A 30 7.65 -8.54 2.29
N LYS A 31 7.16 -8.71 1.06
CA LYS A 31 8.00 -9.18 -0.05
C LYS A 31 9.10 -8.16 -0.40
N THR A 32 8.75 -6.89 -0.44
CA THR A 32 9.64 -5.79 -0.82
C THR A 32 10.72 -5.54 0.23
N GLU A 33 10.42 -5.72 1.51
CA GLU A 33 11.39 -5.66 2.61
C GLU A 33 12.27 -6.92 2.68
N SER A 34 11.78 -8.07 2.18
CA SER A 34 12.54 -9.33 2.19
C SER A 34 13.62 -9.41 1.10
N ILE A 35 13.60 -8.50 0.13
CA ILE A 35 14.56 -8.47 -0.98
C ILE A 35 15.68 -7.46 -0.69
N GLY A 36 16.86 -7.68 -1.26
CA GLY A 36 17.98 -6.76 -1.09
C GLY A 36 17.74 -5.38 -1.72
N PHE A 37 18.44 -4.36 -1.22
CA PHE A 37 18.29 -2.95 -1.62
C PHE A 37 18.26 -2.73 -3.14
N HIS A 38 19.15 -3.37 -3.90
CA HIS A 38 19.17 -3.22 -5.37
C HIS A 38 17.90 -3.75 -6.04
N ALA A 39 17.37 -4.88 -5.58
CA ALA A 39 16.14 -5.46 -6.10
C ALA A 39 14.91 -4.62 -5.70
N GLN A 40 14.92 -4.06 -4.48
CA GLN A 40 13.92 -3.10 -4.03
C GLN A 40 13.92 -1.85 -4.91
N ALA A 41 15.09 -1.25 -5.16
CA ALA A 41 15.20 -0.06 -6.01
C ALA A 41 14.72 -0.33 -7.45
N ALA A 42 15.03 -1.49 -8.02
CA ALA A 42 14.53 -1.90 -9.33
C ALA A 42 12.99 -2.03 -9.33
N LEU A 43 12.41 -2.66 -8.32
CA LEU A 43 10.95 -2.80 -8.18
C LEU A 43 10.27 -1.42 -8.09
N PHE A 44 10.83 -0.48 -7.33
CA PHE A 44 10.32 0.90 -7.27
C PHE A 44 10.48 1.65 -8.61
N ASN A 45 11.51 1.34 -9.40
CA ASN A 45 11.68 1.92 -10.72
C ASN A 45 10.62 1.40 -11.72
N ASP A 46 10.34 0.09 -11.68
CA ASP A 46 9.44 -0.57 -12.62
C ASP A 46 7.95 -0.28 -12.34
N TYR A 47 7.58 -0.19 -11.04
CA TYR A 47 6.18 -0.07 -10.61
C TYR A 47 5.84 1.29 -10.00
N GLY A 48 6.81 2.17 -9.82
CA GLY A 48 6.62 3.53 -9.34
C GLY A 48 6.15 4.47 -10.45
N PHE A 49 5.35 5.47 -10.09
CA PHE A 49 4.94 6.51 -11.03
C PHE A 49 5.96 7.64 -11.06
N THR A 50 6.58 7.85 -12.22
CA THR A 50 7.56 8.92 -12.45
C THR A 50 7.33 9.58 -13.80
N THR A 51 7.65 10.87 -13.89
CA THR A 51 7.59 11.63 -15.14
C THR A 51 8.65 11.20 -16.14
N ALA A 52 9.74 10.56 -15.68
CA ALA A 52 10.80 10.05 -16.54
C ALA A 52 10.38 8.82 -17.36
N GLN A 53 9.39 8.07 -16.89
CA GLN A 53 8.87 6.85 -17.52
C GLN A 53 7.33 6.89 -17.49
N PRO A 54 6.71 7.69 -18.38
CA PRO A 54 5.27 7.89 -18.35
C PRO A 54 4.54 6.58 -18.64
N SER A 55 3.64 6.18 -17.74
CA SER A 55 2.80 5.00 -17.89
C SER A 55 1.41 5.27 -17.30
N ILE A 56 0.42 4.65 -17.93
CA ILE A 56 -0.99 4.70 -17.49
C ILE A 56 -1.25 3.70 -16.36
N ILE A 57 -0.40 2.68 -16.24
CA ILE A 57 -0.55 1.61 -15.25
C ILE A 57 0.14 1.98 -13.93
N THR A 58 1.29 2.67 -14.01
CA THR A 58 2.09 3.02 -12.83
C THR A 58 1.37 3.86 -11.78
N PRO A 59 0.42 4.75 -12.09
CA PRO A 59 -0.41 5.41 -11.07
C PRO A 59 -1.19 4.43 -10.18
N PHE A 60 -1.54 3.24 -10.69
CA PHE A 60 -2.26 2.21 -9.94
C PHE A 60 -1.29 1.28 -9.20
N THR A 61 -0.20 0.85 -9.85
CA THR A 61 0.76 -0.05 -9.19
C THR A 61 1.53 0.65 -8.08
N SER A 62 1.79 1.96 -8.21
CA SER A 62 2.47 2.74 -7.19
C SER A 62 1.65 2.85 -5.89
N MET A 63 0.33 2.66 -5.94
CA MET A 63 -0.52 2.66 -4.73
C MET A 63 -0.22 1.48 -3.78
N PHE A 64 0.47 0.45 -4.28
CA PHE A 64 0.85 -0.72 -3.47
C PHE A 64 2.29 -0.65 -2.94
N LEU A 65 3.09 0.30 -3.42
CA LEU A 65 4.48 0.47 -3.01
C LEU A 65 4.56 1.32 -1.75
N HIS A 66 5.22 0.81 -0.72
CA HIS A 66 5.40 1.50 0.55
C HIS A 66 6.88 1.48 0.91
N PHE A 67 7.45 2.66 1.19
CA PHE A 67 8.87 2.81 1.46
C PHE A 67 9.27 2.35 2.87
N ASP A 68 8.39 2.53 3.85
CA ASP A 68 8.67 2.21 5.24
C ASP A 68 7.41 1.74 5.99
N ILE A 69 7.64 1.19 7.18
CA ILE A 69 6.59 0.59 8.01
C ILE A 69 5.56 1.61 8.51
N PHE A 70 5.93 2.87 8.74
CA PHE A 70 4.99 3.89 9.20
C PHE A 70 4.09 4.36 8.06
N HIS A 71 4.60 4.44 6.82
CA HIS A 71 3.79 4.73 5.64
C HIS A 71 2.67 3.70 5.43
N ILE A 72 3.01 2.41 5.42
CA ILE A 72 1.99 1.36 5.25
C ILE A 72 1.02 1.33 6.44
N PHE A 73 1.51 1.48 7.67
CA PHE A 73 0.65 1.51 8.85
C PHE A 73 -0.38 2.65 8.77
N GLY A 74 0.07 3.87 8.40
CA GLY A 74 -0.82 5.00 8.20
C GLY A 74 -1.88 4.73 7.13
N ASN A 75 -1.49 4.22 5.96
CA ASN A 75 -2.42 3.90 4.88
C ASN A 75 -3.43 2.81 5.22
N MET A 76 -3.11 1.87 6.12
CA MET A 76 -4.09 0.86 6.55
C MET A 76 -5.05 1.39 7.62
N LEU A 77 -4.68 2.47 8.31
CA LEU A 77 -5.51 3.10 9.35
C LEU A 77 -6.53 4.10 8.78
N PHE A 78 -6.26 4.72 7.63
CA PHE A 78 -7.09 5.77 7.00
C PHE A 78 -7.57 5.37 5.61
#